data_AF-A0A7J6TJ68-F1
#
_entry.id   AF-A0A7J6TJ68-F1
#
_cell.length_a   1.000
_cell.length_b   1.000
_cell.length_c   1.000
_cell.angle_alpha   90.00
_cell.angle_beta   90.00
_cell.angle_gamma   90.00
#
_symmetry.space_group_name_H-M   'P 1'
#
loop_
_entity.id
_entity.type
_entity.pdbx_description
1 polymer ?
#
loop_
_entity_poly.entity_id
_entity_poly.type
_entity_poly.pdbx_seq_one_letter_code
_entity_poly.pdbx_strand_id
1 'polypeptide(L)'
;AKVGLLAPGMSQEIDVVVEPVDYKYKFEWIKVLCGPAAPATSAGPKSWALRVPVHVYATANKLVEGELPSIVDFGRVPIGEKAERRFVLRCDVPLEFDFEVLHLRRHPDIEVTVDRCRITPEDPAELCLEYRPTSYTSAVSEIEVVLAQFGGDPTRRIKISGSCLPGLKQAELETKGLLEIEEEKRQLHDMSIIKRVEKLMEKSKNRQRMTKRAANKLSGSEESEKLMNGLYIPESKAGRKLTQNQTGYVLMQKPG
;
A
#
# COMPACT_ATOMS: atom_id res chain seq x y z
N ALA A 1 -51.09 6.61 9.19
CA ALA A 1 -51.79 7.81 8.67
C ALA A 1 -51.72 7.80 7.15
N LYS A 2 -52.77 8.24 6.45
CA LYS A 2 -52.76 8.31 4.98
C LYS A 2 -51.89 9.51 4.58
N VAL A 3 -50.83 9.27 3.81
CA VAL A 3 -49.90 10.32 3.35
C VAL A 3 -50.69 11.43 2.63
N GLY A 4 -50.46 12.69 2.98
CA GLY A 4 -51.12 13.85 2.37
C GLY A 4 -52.45 14.29 2.98
N LEU A 5 -52.94 13.63 4.05
CA LEU A 5 -54.08 14.14 4.83
C LEU A 5 -53.58 14.94 6.04
N LEU A 6 -53.62 16.27 5.93
CA LEU A 6 -53.21 17.19 6.99
C LEU A 6 -54.43 17.75 7.72
N ALA A 7 -54.49 17.52 9.04
CA ALA A 7 -55.47 18.18 9.90
C ALA A 7 -55.04 19.64 10.15
N PRO A 8 -55.98 20.56 10.47
CA PRO A 8 -55.63 21.92 10.86
C PRO A 8 -54.63 21.93 12.02
N GLY A 9 -53.55 22.71 11.89
CA GLY A 9 -52.47 22.80 12.88
C GLY A 9 -51.39 21.72 12.76
N MET A 10 -51.50 20.79 11.81
CA MET A 10 -50.44 19.81 11.51
C MET A 10 -49.56 20.30 10.35
N SER A 11 -48.29 19.92 10.39
CA SER A 11 -47.36 20.04 9.27
C SER A 11 -46.90 18.66 8.80
N GLN A 12 -46.40 18.59 7.57
CA GLN A 12 -45.73 17.41 7.04
C GLN A 12 -44.41 17.86 6.42
N GLU A 13 -43.34 17.19 6.81
CA GLU A 13 -42.03 17.36 6.22
C GLU A 13 -41.92 16.49 4.95
N ILE A 14 -41.27 17.04 3.92
CA ILE A 14 -41.07 16.38 2.63
C ILE A 14 -39.58 16.43 2.33
N ASP A 15 -38.92 15.29 2.43
CA ASP A 15 -37.53 15.14 2.02
C ASP A 15 -37.46 14.94 0.51
N VAL A 16 -36.67 15.79 -0.15
CA VAL A 16 -36.43 15.73 -1.59
C VAL A 16 -35.01 15.24 -1.79
N VAL A 17 -34.87 13.97 -2.18
CA VAL A 17 -33.58 13.40 -2.57
C VAL A 17 -33.38 13.60 -4.06
N VAL A 18 -32.26 14.20 -4.43
CA VAL A 18 -31.92 14.47 -5.83
C VAL A 18 -30.77 13.57 -6.24
N GLU A 19 -31.00 12.72 -7.23
CA GLU A 19 -29.99 11.87 -7.85
C GLU A 19 -29.68 12.40 -9.25
N PRO A 20 -28.63 13.22 -9.42
CA PRO A 20 -28.30 13.77 -10.71
C PRO A 20 -27.72 12.69 -11.63
N VAL A 21 -28.30 12.54 -12.81
CA VAL A 21 -27.81 11.66 -13.88
C VAL A 21 -26.69 12.34 -14.70
N ASP A 22 -26.68 13.67 -14.69
CA ASP A 22 -25.72 14.52 -15.41
C ASP A 22 -25.42 15.80 -14.61
N TYR A 23 -24.31 16.46 -14.96
CA TYR A 23 -23.78 17.64 -14.27
C TYR A 23 -24.35 18.97 -14.78
N LYS A 24 -25.56 18.92 -15.37
CA LYS A 24 -26.23 20.10 -15.92
C LYS A 24 -27.15 20.70 -14.88
N TYR A 25 -27.24 22.02 -14.89
CA TYR A 25 -28.28 22.73 -14.16
C TYR A 25 -29.65 22.23 -14.61
N LYS A 26 -30.47 21.81 -13.63
CA LYS A 26 -31.86 21.44 -13.87
C LYS A 26 -32.77 22.32 -13.05
N PHE A 27 -33.85 22.73 -13.71
CA PHE A 27 -34.92 23.48 -13.09
C PHE A 27 -36.20 22.66 -13.16
N GLU A 28 -36.73 22.32 -12.01
CA GLU A 28 -37.96 21.55 -11.90
C GLU A 28 -38.93 22.20 -10.93
N TRP A 29 -40.19 21.78 -11.00
CA TRP A 29 -41.23 22.26 -10.10
C TRP A 29 -41.81 21.09 -9.33
N ILE A 30 -41.76 21.15 -8.00
CA ILE A 30 -42.56 20.25 -7.18
C ILE A 30 -43.97 20.83 -7.13
N LYS A 31 -44.92 20.10 -7.70
CA LYS A 31 -46.34 20.48 -7.68
C LYS A 31 -47.04 19.76 -6.54
N VAL A 32 -47.32 20.50 -5.47
CA VAL A 32 -48.13 20.00 -4.34
C VAL A 32 -49.59 20.29 -4.64
N LEU A 33 -50.37 19.24 -4.87
CA LEU A 33 -51.81 19.34 -5.11
C LEU A 33 -52.54 19.43 -3.78
N CYS A 34 -53.31 20.49 -3.61
CA CYS A 34 -54.05 20.76 -2.41
C CYS A 34 -55.54 20.86 -2.73
N GLY A 35 -56.35 20.07 -2.04
CA GLY A 35 -57.79 20.05 -2.26
C GLY A 35 -58.49 19.15 -1.26
N PRO A 36 -59.82 19.27 -1.16
CA PRO A 36 -60.61 18.42 -0.28
C PRO A 36 -60.52 16.95 -0.72
N ALA A 37 -60.46 16.04 0.26
CA ALA A 37 -60.35 14.60 0.03
C ALA A 37 -61.62 13.94 -0.56
N ALA A 38 -62.74 14.66 -0.62
CA ALA A 38 -64.02 14.18 -1.13
C ALA A 38 -64.47 15.01 -2.34
N PRO A 39 -65.10 14.39 -3.36
CA PRO A 39 -65.70 15.14 -4.47
C PRO A 39 -66.85 15.99 -3.93
N ALA A 40 -66.63 17.30 -3.85
CA ALA A 40 -67.69 18.24 -3.51
C ALA A 40 -68.71 18.28 -4.66
N THR A 41 -69.96 18.04 -4.31
CA THR A 41 -71.19 18.09 -5.11
C THR A 41 -71.27 19.32 -6.04
N SER A 42 -71.70 19.06 -7.30
CA SER A 42 -72.25 19.95 -8.35
C SER A 42 -71.54 21.26 -8.73
N ALA A 43 -70.53 21.73 -8.00
CA ALA A 43 -69.60 22.76 -8.41
C ALA A 43 -68.20 22.18 -8.19
N GLY A 44 -67.55 21.76 -9.28
CA GLY A 44 -66.39 20.87 -9.27
C GLY A 44 -65.30 21.27 -8.25
N PRO A 45 -64.53 20.29 -7.73
CA PRO A 45 -63.61 20.52 -6.62
C PRO A 45 -62.60 21.62 -6.94
N LYS A 46 -62.60 22.70 -6.14
CA LYS A 46 -61.62 23.79 -6.22
C LYS A 46 -60.28 23.32 -5.66
N SER A 47 -59.55 22.54 -6.44
CA SER A 47 -58.16 22.18 -6.15
C SER A 47 -57.25 23.35 -6.48
N TRP A 48 -56.32 23.67 -5.58
CA TRP A 48 -55.23 24.59 -5.84
C TRP A 48 -53.91 23.81 -5.82
N ALA A 49 -52.93 24.28 -6.58
CA ALA A 49 -51.62 23.63 -6.65
C ALA A 49 -50.56 24.62 -6.20
N LEU A 50 -49.84 24.27 -5.13
CA LEU A 50 -48.62 24.97 -4.77
C LEU A 50 -47.50 24.47 -5.68
N ARG A 51 -46.73 25.40 -6.26
CA ARG A 51 -45.55 25.09 -7.07
C ARG A 51 -44.33 25.56 -6.30
N VAL A 52 -43.47 24.64 -5.94
CA VAL A 52 -42.19 24.93 -5.29
C VAL A 52 -41.11 24.82 -6.38
N PRO A 53 -40.41 25.92 -6.72
CA PRO A 53 -39.29 25.87 -7.65
C PRO A 53 -38.13 25.10 -7.02
N VAL A 54 -37.55 24.17 -7.77
CA VAL A 54 -36.36 23.42 -7.36
C VAL A 54 -35.26 23.68 -8.39
N HIS A 55 -34.16 24.23 -7.89
CA HIS A 55 -32.95 24.48 -8.66
C HIS A 55 -31.92 23.42 -8.26
N VAL A 56 -31.59 22.53 -9.19
CA VAL A 56 -30.62 21.46 -8.97
C VAL A 56 -29.29 21.85 -9.62
N TYR A 57 -28.26 21.97 -8.78
CA TYR A 57 -26.87 22.10 -9.18
C TYR A 57 -26.17 20.79 -8.84
N ALA A 58 -25.97 19.95 -9.86
CA ALA A 58 -25.25 18.70 -9.72
C ALA A 58 -23.75 18.99 -9.75
N THR A 59 -23.21 19.54 -8.66
CA THR A 59 -21.83 20.01 -8.61
C THR A 59 -21.19 19.63 -7.29
N ALA A 60 -21.13 18.32 -7.01
CA ALA A 60 -20.43 17.79 -5.84
C ALA A 60 -19.05 17.30 -6.28
N ASN A 61 -18.14 18.24 -6.59
CA ASN A 61 -16.75 17.88 -6.88
C ASN A 61 -16.03 17.65 -5.55
N LYS A 62 -15.46 16.46 -5.39
CA LYS A 62 -14.51 16.21 -4.31
C LYS A 62 -13.13 16.38 -4.92
N LEU A 63 -12.29 17.21 -4.28
CA LEU A 63 -10.86 17.21 -4.60
C LEU A 63 -10.30 15.81 -4.26
N VAL A 64 -10.15 14.95 -5.28
CA VAL A 64 -9.66 13.58 -5.20
C VAL A 64 -8.19 13.60 -5.67
N GLU A 65 -7.22 12.90 -5.07
CA GLU A 65 -7.27 11.55 -4.49
C GLU A 65 -6.52 11.50 -3.15
N GLY A 66 -7.17 11.02 -2.07
CA GLY A 66 -6.54 10.82 -0.75
C GLY A 66 -6.60 12.01 0.25
N GLU A 67 -7.57 12.92 0.10
CA GLU A 67 -7.85 14.10 0.93
C GLU A 67 -6.61 14.94 1.27
N LEU A 68 -6.47 16.11 0.62
CA LEU A 68 -5.55 17.17 1.05
C LEU A 68 -5.44 17.15 2.59
N PRO A 69 -4.27 16.81 3.15
CA PRO A 69 -4.20 16.47 4.56
C PRO A 69 -4.50 17.73 5.39
N SER A 70 -5.15 17.57 6.53
CA SER A 70 -5.35 18.69 7.45
C SER A 70 -4.03 19.19 8.05
N ILE A 71 -3.02 18.31 8.12
CA ILE A 71 -1.70 18.60 8.67
C ILE A 71 -0.62 18.03 7.76
N VAL A 72 0.35 18.87 7.40
CA VAL A 72 1.58 18.50 6.70
C VAL A 72 2.76 18.77 7.61
N ASP A 73 3.40 17.71 8.08
CA ASP A 73 4.62 17.83 8.89
C ASP A 73 5.85 17.39 8.09
N PHE A 74 6.78 18.33 7.87
CA PHE A 74 8.09 18.07 7.28
C PHE A 74 9.08 17.44 8.26
N GLY A 75 8.73 17.34 9.54
CA GLY A 75 9.58 16.74 10.56
C GLY A 75 10.82 17.60 10.81
N ARG A 76 11.97 16.93 10.95
CA ARG A 76 13.25 17.57 11.24
C ARG A 76 14.02 17.77 9.95
N VAL A 77 14.26 19.02 9.57
CA VAL A 77 15.03 19.37 8.38
C VAL A 77 16.28 20.14 8.80
N PRO A 78 17.49 19.73 8.37
CA PRO A 78 18.70 20.44 8.74
C PRO A 78 18.79 21.83 8.07
N ILE A 79 19.50 22.75 8.72
CA ILE A 79 19.68 24.10 8.18
C ILE A 79 20.37 24.09 6.81
N GLY A 80 19.82 24.86 5.86
CA GLY A 80 20.31 24.93 4.48
C GLY A 80 19.91 23.77 3.57
N GLU A 81 19.15 22.79 4.07
CA GLU A 81 18.45 21.80 3.24
C GLU A 81 17.00 22.22 3.00
N LYS A 82 16.30 21.46 2.16
CA LYS A 82 14.89 21.67 1.86
C LYS A 82 14.13 20.36 1.83
N ALA A 83 12.89 20.39 2.28
CA ALA A 83 11.95 19.28 2.17
C ALA A 83 10.72 19.73 1.38
N GLU A 84 10.24 18.89 0.48
CA GLU A 84 9.18 19.22 -0.47
C GLU A 84 8.08 18.14 -0.41
N ARG A 85 6.82 18.56 -0.50
CA ARG A 85 5.66 17.66 -0.66
C ARG A 85 4.72 18.20 -1.72
N ARG A 86 4.27 17.29 -2.58
CA ARG A 86 3.40 17.59 -3.73
C ARG A 86 2.08 16.87 -3.58
N PHE A 87 1.00 17.60 -3.84
CA PHE A 87 -0.37 17.11 -3.81
C PHE A 87 -1.02 17.38 -5.16
N VAL A 88 -1.59 16.34 -5.77
CA VAL A 88 -2.29 16.46 -7.05
C VAL A 88 -3.77 16.69 -6.76
N LEU A 89 -4.29 17.79 -7.28
CA LEU A 89 -5.69 18.20 -7.20
C LEU A 89 -6.41 17.72 -8.45
N ARG A 90 -7.26 16.69 -8.34
CA ARG A 90 -8.07 16.19 -9.46
C ARG A 90 -9.54 16.55 -9.29
N CYS A 91 -10.19 16.70 -10.43
CA CYS A 91 -11.63 16.84 -10.51
C CYS A 91 -12.26 15.45 -10.73
N ASP A 92 -13.19 15.05 -9.87
CA ASP A 92 -13.96 13.80 -10.03
C ASP A 92 -15.22 13.96 -10.92
N VAL A 93 -15.48 15.20 -11.34
CA VAL A 93 -16.63 15.60 -12.16
C VAL A 93 -16.14 16.01 -13.55
N PRO A 94 -16.86 15.71 -14.65
CA PRO A 94 -16.55 16.17 -16.01
C PRO A 94 -16.85 17.68 -16.22
N LEU A 95 -16.46 18.53 -15.27
CA LEU A 95 -16.56 19.98 -15.32
C LEU A 95 -15.21 20.59 -14.96
N GLU A 96 -14.96 21.78 -15.48
CA GLU A 96 -13.81 22.59 -15.11
C GLU A 96 -14.15 23.42 -13.87
N PHE A 97 -13.20 23.52 -12.95
CA PHE A 97 -13.33 24.34 -11.75
C PHE A 97 -12.11 25.22 -11.54
N ASP A 98 -12.37 26.45 -11.13
CA ASP A 98 -11.34 27.34 -10.62
C ASP A 98 -11.18 27.13 -9.10
N PHE A 99 -9.96 27.31 -8.61
CA PHE A 99 -9.66 27.25 -7.17
C PHE A 99 -8.64 28.31 -6.78
N GLU A 100 -8.61 28.64 -5.50
CA GLU A 100 -7.70 29.61 -4.91
C GLU A 100 -7.03 29.05 -3.66
N VAL A 101 -5.78 29.46 -3.40
CA VAL A 101 -5.05 29.11 -2.17
C VAL A 101 -4.85 30.36 -1.32
N LEU A 102 -5.64 30.45 -0.26
CA LEU A 102 -5.60 31.52 0.71
C LEU A 102 -4.55 31.22 1.79
N HIS A 103 -3.75 32.21 2.12
CA HIS A 103 -2.75 32.09 3.18
C HIS A 103 -3.29 32.70 4.46
N LEU A 104 -3.61 31.85 5.45
CA LEU A 104 -4.12 32.27 6.75
C LEU A 104 -2.99 32.73 7.67
N ARG A 105 -1.86 32.00 7.65
CA ARG A 105 -0.64 32.33 8.38
C ARG A 105 0.57 32.00 7.54
N ARG A 106 1.39 33.01 7.22
CA ARG A 106 2.63 32.84 6.46
C ARG A 106 3.85 32.69 7.37
N HIS A 107 4.86 31.97 6.88
CA HIS A 107 6.17 31.87 7.50
C HIS A 107 7.25 31.98 6.41
N PRO A 108 8.35 32.72 6.60
CA PRO A 108 9.37 32.92 5.55
C PRO A 108 10.08 31.63 5.13
N ASP A 109 10.23 30.67 6.04
CA ASP A 109 10.87 29.38 5.74
C ASP A 109 9.93 28.36 5.06
N ILE A 110 8.64 28.68 4.87
CA ILE A 110 7.66 27.78 4.25
C ILE A 110 7.08 28.46 3.01
N GLU A 111 7.25 27.82 1.87
CA GLU A 111 6.75 28.28 0.58
C GLU A 111 5.62 27.38 0.09
N VAL A 112 4.58 27.99 -0.47
CA VAL A 112 3.41 27.31 -1.02
C VAL A 112 3.24 27.78 -2.45
N THR A 113 3.37 26.86 -3.38
CA THR A 113 3.28 27.13 -4.82
C THR A 113 2.25 26.23 -5.47
N VAL A 114 1.62 26.74 -6.51
CA VAL A 114 0.65 26.01 -7.33
C VAL A 114 1.03 26.25 -8.78
N ASP A 115 0.96 25.19 -9.59
CA ASP A 115 1.21 25.26 -11.02
C ASP A 115 0.14 26.07 -11.78
N ARG A 116 -1.13 25.97 -11.38
CA ARG A 116 -2.29 26.61 -12.02
C ARG A 116 -3.47 26.74 -11.06
N CYS A 117 -4.39 27.65 -11.36
CA CYS A 117 -5.60 27.89 -10.54
C CYS A 117 -6.88 27.27 -11.11
N ARG A 118 -6.76 26.41 -12.12
CA ARG A 118 -7.90 25.73 -12.78
C ARG A 118 -7.64 24.24 -12.88
N ILE A 119 -8.65 23.44 -12.57
CA ILE A 119 -8.61 21.98 -12.62
C ILE A 119 -9.63 21.53 -13.66
N THR A 120 -9.19 20.72 -14.62
CA THR A 120 -10.09 20.05 -15.57
C THR A 120 -10.08 18.54 -15.32
N PRO A 121 -11.05 17.79 -15.86
CA PRO A 121 -11.09 16.34 -15.69
C PRO A 121 -9.88 15.62 -16.30
N GLU A 122 -9.32 16.20 -17.37
CA GLU A 122 -8.17 15.64 -18.10
C GLU A 122 -6.83 16.14 -17.54
N ASP A 123 -6.83 17.31 -16.89
CA ASP A 123 -5.62 18.02 -16.51
C ASP A 123 -5.66 18.47 -15.04
N PRO A 124 -5.01 17.70 -14.13
CA PRO A 124 -5.08 17.95 -12.68
C PRO A 124 -4.01 18.93 -12.20
N ALA A 125 -4.34 19.85 -11.30
CA ALA A 125 -3.36 20.81 -10.76
C ALA A 125 -2.42 20.19 -9.69
N GLU A 126 -1.25 20.78 -9.47
CA GLU A 126 -0.25 20.36 -8.50
C GLU A 126 0.01 21.48 -7.46
N LEU A 127 -0.28 21.17 -6.19
CA LEU A 127 0.05 22.00 -5.04
C LEU A 127 1.39 21.51 -4.45
N CYS A 128 2.39 22.38 -4.46
CA CYS A 128 3.71 22.09 -3.89
C CYS A 128 3.94 22.92 -2.61
N LEU A 129 4.30 22.21 -1.55
CA LEU A 129 4.71 22.78 -0.26
C LEU A 129 6.21 22.54 -0.07
N GLU A 130 6.97 23.59 0.19
CA GLU A 130 8.39 23.52 0.47
C GLU A 130 8.70 24.09 1.87
N TYR A 131 9.55 23.41 2.63
CA TYR A 131 10.12 23.91 3.88
C TYR A 131 11.65 24.01 3.77
N ARG A 132 12.16 25.22 3.98
CA ARG A 132 13.59 25.57 3.94
C ARG A 132 13.98 26.36 5.19
N PRO A 133 14.46 25.68 6.25
CA PRO A 133 14.82 26.35 7.50
C PRO A 133 15.99 27.33 7.32
N THR A 134 15.79 28.57 7.77
CA THR A 134 16.84 29.61 7.83
C THR A 134 17.41 29.80 9.24
N SER A 135 16.72 29.29 10.26
CA SER A 135 17.13 29.34 11.66
C SER A 135 16.83 28.02 12.39
N TYR A 136 17.43 27.80 13.56
CA TYR A 136 17.19 26.63 14.41
C TYR A 136 15.90 26.76 15.22
N THR A 137 14.79 26.92 14.52
CA THR A 137 13.46 27.09 15.12
C THR A 137 12.43 26.19 14.43
N SER A 138 11.27 26.05 15.06
CA SER A 138 10.11 25.42 14.44
C SER A 138 9.29 26.45 13.68
N ALA A 139 9.01 26.15 12.41
CA ALA A 139 8.18 26.96 11.54
C ALA A 139 6.76 26.37 11.45
N VAL A 140 5.75 27.24 11.46
CA VAL A 140 4.35 26.87 11.27
C VAL A 140 3.68 27.84 10.30
N SER A 141 3.00 27.31 9.30
CA SER A 141 2.23 28.03 8.28
C SER A 141 0.83 27.41 8.16
N GLU A 142 -0.16 28.19 7.77
CA GLU A 142 -1.55 27.72 7.60
C GLU A 142 -2.13 28.28 6.30
N ILE A 143 -2.71 27.40 5.50
CA ILE A 143 -3.34 27.73 4.22
C ILE A 143 -4.75 27.14 4.12
N GLU A 144 -5.56 27.68 3.22
CA GLU A 144 -6.90 27.20 2.91
C GLU A 144 -7.08 27.14 1.39
N VAL A 145 -7.42 25.96 0.87
CA VAL A 145 -7.72 25.75 -0.54
C VAL A 145 -9.22 25.90 -0.72
N VAL A 146 -9.65 26.85 -1.56
CA VAL A 146 -11.05 27.18 -1.82
C VAL A 146 -11.39 26.82 -3.26
N LEU A 147 -12.32 25.90 -3.47
CA LEU A 147 -12.81 25.53 -4.79
C LEU A 147 -14.11 26.30 -5.12
N ALA A 148 -14.18 26.89 -6.32
CA ALA A 148 -15.31 27.71 -6.76
C ALA A 148 -16.51 26.84 -7.20
N GLN A 149 -17.20 26.20 -6.24
CA GLN A 149 -18.39 25.39 -6.49
C GLN A 149 -19.66 25.99 -5.85
N PHE A 150 -20.82 25.70 -6.43
CA PHE A 150 -22.12 26.22 -5.97
C PHE A 150 -22.74 25.30 -4.91
N GLY A 151 -23.12 25.85 -3.75
CA GLY A 151 -23.96 25.14 -2.77
C GLY A 151 -23.28 24.16 -1.80
N GLY A 152 -21.95 24.18 -1.68
CA GLY A 152 -21.24 23.40 -0.65
C GLY A 152 -19.91 24.05 -0.25
N ASP A 153 -19.33 23.63 0.88
CA ASP A 153 -17.99 24.01 1.33
C ASP A 153 -16.95 22.95 0.86
N PRO A 154 -16.15 23.21 -0.18
CA PRO A 154 -14.95 22.44 -0.47
C PRO A 154 -13.70 23.19 0.01
N THR A 155 -13.79 23.90 1.14
CA THR A 155 -12.65 24.59 1.73
C THR A 155 -11.84 23.60 2.53
N ARG A 156 -10.56 23.43 2.17
CA ARG A 156 -9.66 22.57 2.90
C ARG A 156 -8.54 23.38 3.54
N ARG A 157 -8.54 23.38 4.87
CA ARG A 157 -7.48 23.98 5.69
C ARG A 157 -6.35 22.99 5.91
N ILE A 158 -5.13 23.48 5.75
CA ILE A 158 -3.90 22.70 5.87
C ILE A 158 -2.96 23.45 6.80
N LYS A 159 -2.57 22.79 7.90
CA LYS A 159 -1.54 23.26 8.81
C LYS A 159 -0.21 22.64 8.44
N ILE A 160 0.78 23.48 8.19
CA ILE A 160 2.11 23.07 7.74
C ILE A 160 3.09 23.31 8.89
N SER A 161 3.88 22.30 9.24
CA SER A 161 4.92 22.40 10.27
C SER A 161 6.25 21.83 9.79
N GLY A 162 7.33 22.41 10.30
CA GLY A 162 8.69 21.89 10.14
C GLY A 162 9.55 22.36 11.30
N SER A 163 10.59 21.60 11.63
CA SER A 163 11.51 21.94 12.73
C SER A 163 12.96 21.78 12.32
N CYS A 164 13.80 22.72 12.77
CA CYS A 164 15.25 22.64 12.60
C CYS A 164 15.93 22.69 13.97
N LEU A 165 16.77 21.68 14.24
CA LEU A 165 17.54 21.56 15.48
C LEU A 165 19.05 21.63 15.17
N PRO A 166 19.85 22.18 16.09
CA PRO A 166 21.30 22.17 15.94
C PRO A 166 21.82 20.72 15.93
N GLY A 167 22.85 20.46 15.12
CA GLY A 167 23.49 19.14 15.05
C GLY A 167 22.78 18.11 14.17
N LEU A 168 21.65 18.42 13.54
CA LEU A 168 20.92 17.46 12.69
C LEU A 168 21.77 16.88 11.55
N LYS A 169 22.56 17.70 10.84
CA LYS A 169 23.45 17.22 9.77
C LYS A 169 24.49 16.22 10.27
N GLN A 170 25.08 16.48 11.44
CA GLN A 170 26.07 15.59 12.04
C GLN A 170 25.41 14.28 12.47
N ALA A 171 24.27 14.36 13.15
CA ALA A 171 23.50 13.19 13.55
C ALA A 171 23.13 12.32 12.34
N GLU A 172 22.63 12.91 11.24
CA GLU A 172 22.29 12.15 10.02
C GLU A 172 23.50 11.46 9.37
N LEU A 173 24.66 12.13 9.32
CA LEU A 173 25.90 11.56 8.81
C LEU A 173 26.36 10.38 9.67
N GLU A 174 26.26 10.50 10.99
CA GLU A 174 26.60 9.44 11.93
C GLU A 174 25.67 8.22 11.77
N THR A 175 24.35 8.42 11.65
CA THR A 175 23.41 7.32 11.43
C THR A 175 23.64 6.62 10.09
N LYS A 176 23.91 7.38 9.01
CA LYS A 176 24.22 6.81 7.71
C LYS A 176 25.50 5.98 7.76
N GLY A 177 26.56 6.51 8.37
CA GLY A 177 27.81 5.77 8.55
C GLY A 177 27.64 4.50 9.37
N LEU A 178 26.83 4.52 10.43
CA LEU A 178 26.51 3.33 11.23
C LEU A 178 25.76 2.26 10.41
N LEU A 179 24.79 2.67 9.59
CA LEU A 179 24.04 1.75 8.72
C LEU A 179 24.92 1.11 7.65
N GLU A 180 25.81 1.88 7.02
CA GLU A 180 26.78 1.36 6.05
C GLU A 180 27.70 0.30 6.67
N ILE A 181 28.20 0.55 7.88
CA ILE A 181 29.01 -0.44 8.63
C ILE A 181 28.20 -1.70 8.96
N GLU A 182 26.92 -1.55 9.34
CA GLU A 182 26.02 -2.67 9.63
C GLU A 182 25.76 -3.52 8.37
N GLU A 183 25.54 -2.87 7.22
CA GLU A 183 25.36 -3.52 5.92
C GLU A 183 26.62 -4.26 5.47
N GLU A 184 27.81 -3.65 5.59
CA GLU A 184 29.08 -4.30 5.29
C GLU A 184 29.29 -5.55 6.15
N LYS A 185 29.02 -5.45 7.45
CA LYS A 185 29.10 -6.61 8.37
C LYS A 185 28.13 -7.71 7.95
N ARG A 186 26.92 -7.36 7.54
CA ARG A 186 25.92 -8.32 7.07
C ARG A 186 26.36 -9.01 5.79
N GLN A 187 26.89 -8.26 4.82
CA GLN A 187 27.42 -8.81 3.57
C GLN A 187 28.61 -9.75 3.83
N LEU A 188 29.53 -9.38 4.72
CA LEU A 188 30.64 -10.23 5.13
C LEU A 188 30.15 -11.52 5.82
N HIS A 189 29.12 -11.41 6.67
CA HIS A 189 28.49 -12.55 7.31
C HIS A 189 27.88 -13.51 6.29
N ASP A 190 27.08 -13.00 5.36
CA ASP A 190 26.43 -13.78 4.30
C ASP A 190 27.47 -14.47 3.40
N MET A 191 28.53 -13.75 3.02
CA MET A 191 29.65 -14.32 2.26
C MET A 191 30.37 -15.45 3.00
N SER A 192 30.47 -15.37 4.34
CA SER A 192 31.07 -16.44 5.15
C SER A 192 30.20 -17.70 5.17
N ILE A 193 28.88 -17.53 5.20
CA ILE A 193 27.91 -18.63 5.15
C ILE A 193 28.00 -19.34 3.81
N ILE A 194 28.02 -18.59 2.70
CA ILE A 194 28.13 -19.16 1.34
C ILE A 194 29.40 -20.02 1.21
N LYS A 195 30.57 -19.49 1.60
CA LYS A 195 31.83 -20.25 1.57
C LYS A 195 31.76 -21.53 2.41
N ARG A 196 31.07 -21.50 3.55
CA ARG A 196 30.90 -22.67 4.42
C ARG A 196 30.02 -23.72 3.75
N VAL A 197 28.93 -23.31 3.10
CA VAL A 197 28.04 -24.19 2.35
C VAL A 197 28.77 -24.82 1.16
N GLU A 198 29.54 -24.05 0.39
CA GLU A 198 30.35 -24.57 -0.72
C GLU A 198 31.32 -25.65 -0.24
N LYS A 199 32.04 -25.39 0.86
CA LYS A 199 32.98 -26.37 1.45
C LYS A 199 32.27 -27.65 1.92
N LEU A 200 31.04 -27.54 2.43
CA LEU A 200 30.22 -28.69 2.81
C LEU A 200 29.75 -29.48 1.57
N MET A 201 29.34 -28.79 0.51
CA MET A 201 28.96 -29.39 -0.77
C MET A 201 30.14 -30.13 -1.43
N GLU A 202 31.33 -29.55 -1.41
CA GLU A 202 32.59 -30.16 -1.87
C GLU A 202 32.90 -31.46 -1.10
N LYS A 203 32.81 -31.40 0.24
CA LYS A 203 33.01 -32.57 1.11
C LYS A 203 31.98 -33.67 0.83
N SER A 204 30.73 -33.29 0.59
CA SER A 204 29.66 -34.23 0.24
C SER A 204 29.93 -34.92 -1.10
N LYS A 205 30.29 -34.16 -2.14
CA LYS A 205 30.68 -34.71 -3.45
C LYS A 205 31.87 -35.67 -3.34
N ASN A 206 32.88 -35.32 -2.55
CA ASN A 206 34.04 -36.19 -2.33
C ASN A 206 33.67 -37.49 -1.58
N ARG A 207 32.78 -37.44 -0.59
CA ARG A 207 32.25 -38.65 0.07
C ARG A 207 31.47 -39.54 -0.91
N GLN A 208 30.65 -38.96 -1.79
CA GLN A 208 29.93 -39.72 -2.81
C GLN A 208 30.86 -40.37 -3.84
N ARG A 209 31.96 -39.69 -4.22
CA ARG A 209 32.99 -40.27 -5.11
C ARG A 209 33.74 -41.43 -4.46
N MET A 210 34.10 -41.30 -3.18
CA MET A 210 34.80 -42.34 -2.42
C MET A 210 33.94 -43.60 -2.25
N THR A 211 32.65 -43.42 -1.94
CA THR A 211 31.69 -44.54 -1.82
C THR A 211 31.45 -45.23 -3.16
N LYS A 212 31.31 -44.49 -4.28
CA LYS A 212 31.23 -45.07 -5.63
C LYS A 212 32.49 -45.84 -6.02
N ARG A 213 33.69 -45.33 -5.71
CA ARG A 213 34.96 -46.03 -5.96
C ARG A 213 35.10 -47.31 -5.13
N ALA A 214 34.65 -47.29 -3.86
CA ALA A 214 34.64 -48.48 -3.02
C ALA A 214 33.69 -49.54 -3.57
N ALA A 215 32.47 -49.16 -3.97
CA ALA A 215 31.50 -50.06 -4.58
C ALA A 215 32.02 -50.68 -5.89
N ASN A 216 32.70 -49.91 -6.74
CA ASN A 216 33.24 -50.41 -8.00
C ASN A 216 34.49 -51.30 -7.83
N LYS A 217 35.14 -51.27 -6.66
CA LYS A 217 36.26 -52.17 -6.32
C LYS A 217 35.78 -53.53 -5.80
N LEU A 218 34.53 -53.60 -5.35
CA LEU A 218 33.87 -54.84 -4.86
C LEU A 218 33.21 -55.65 -5.99
N SER A 219 32.98 -55.07 -7.17
CA SER A 219 32.35 -55.77 -8.31
C SER A 219 33.33 -56.49 -9.25
N GLY A 220 34.63 -56.53 -8.94
CA GLY A 220 35.68 -57.05 -9.84
C GLY A 220 36.37 -58.35 -9.40
N SER A 221 35.92 -59.00 -8.33
CA SER A 221 36.48 -60.29 -7.89
C SER A 221 35.45 -61.40 -8.05
N GLU A 222 35.55 -62.16 -9.14
CA GLU A 222 34.97 -63.50 -9.21
C GLU A 222 35.66 -64.36 -8.13
N GLU A 223 34.95 -64.61 -7.03
CA GLU A 223 35.36 -65.54 -5.99
C GLU A 223 35.07 -66.96 -6.47
N SER A 224 36.10 -67.77 -6.70
CA SER A 224 35.96 -69.18 -7.01
C SER A 224 35.64 -69.96 -5.73
N GLU A 225 34.53 -70.69 -5.73
CA GLU A 225 34.13 -71.55 -4.61
C GLU A 225 34.52 -73.01 -4.88
N LYS A 226 34.95 -73.73 -3.84
CA LYS A 226 35.30 -75.15 -3.91
C LYS A 226 34.42 -75.96 -2.96
N LEU A 227 33.79 -77.02 -3.48
CA LEU A 227 33.00 -77.95 -2.68
C LEU A 227 33.91 -78.96 -1.96
N MET A 228 33.88 -79.00 -0.63
CA MET A 228 34.54 -80.03 0.17
C MET A 228 33.55 -80.60 1.18
N ASN A 229 33.34 -81.93 1.14
CA ASN A 229 32.51 -82.66 2.09
C ASN A 229 31.10 -82.06 2.31
N GLY A 230 30.46 -81.59 1.23
CA GLY A 230 29.11 -81.00 1.28
C GLY A 230 29.03 -79.52 1.69
N LEU A 231 30.16 -78.85 1.96
CA LEU A 231 30.24 -77.41 2.20
C LEU A 231 30.98 -76.67 1.08
N TYR A 232 30.51 -75.47 0.74
CA TYR A 232 31.14 -74.55 -0.18
C TYR A 232 32.16 -73.67 0.54
N ILE A 233 33.43 -73.80 0.20
CA ILE A 233 34.53 -73.03 0.79
C ILE A 233 35.07 -72.07 -0.28
N PRO A 234 35.06 -70.74 -0.03
CA PRO A 234 35.65 -69.78 -0.96
C PRO A 234 37.18 -69.96 -1.03
N GLU A 235 37.75 -70.03 -2.23
CA GLU A 235 39.19 -70.17 -2.42
C GLU A 235 39.91 -68.84 -2.14
N SER A 236 40.69 -68.82 -1.06
CA SER A 236 41.60 -67.72 -0.77
C SER A 236 42.81 -67.80 -1.72
N LYS A 237 42.88 -66.89 -2.70
CA LYS A 237 44.07 -66.75 -3.54
C LYS A 237 45.28 -66.46 -2.63
N ALA A 238 46.24 -67.38 -2.61
CA ALA A 238 47.53 -67.32 -1.89
C ALA A 238 47.61 -67.81 -0.43
N GLY A 239 46.91 -68.89 -0.05
CA GLY A 239 47.23 -69.64 1.18
C GLY A 239 47.05 -68.86 2.50
N ARG A 240 46.31 -67.75 2.46
CA ARG A 240 45.99 -66.91 3.62
C ARG A 240 44.74 -67.43 4.32
N LYS A 241 44.71 -67.30 5.65
CA LYS A 241 43.53 -67.59 6.49
C LYS A 241 42.30 -66.86 5.95
N LEU A 242 41.14 -67.54 6.00
CA LEU A 242 39.84 -66.98 5.61
C LEU A 242 39.58 -65.66 6.37
N THR A 243 39.03 -64.68 5.68
CA THR A 243 38.58 -63.45 6.33
C THR A 243 37.39 -63.73 7.25
N GLN A 244 37.14 -62.89 8.25
CA GLN A 244 36.05 -63.07 9.21
C GLN A 244 34.67 -63.26 8.53
N ASN A 245 34.44 -62.56 7.42
CA ASN A 245 33.22 -62.69 6.62
C ASN A 245 33.14 -64.05 5.91
N GLN A 246 34.25 -64.54 5.35
CA GLN A 246 34.31 -65.86 4.70
C GLN A 246 34.16 -67.01 5.71
N THR A 247 34.69 -66.85 6.93
CA THR A 247 34.49 -67.82 8.02
C THR A 247 33.02 -67.88 8.44
N GLY A 248 32.34 -66.74 8.51
CA GLY A 248 30.90 -66.69 8.78
C GLY A 248 30.06 -67.35 7.68
N TYR A 249 30.45 -67.19 6.41
CA TYR A 249 29.80 -67.84 5.28
C TYR A 249 29.83 -69.37 5.38
N VAL A 250 31.00 -69.95 5.71
CA VAL A 250 31.16 -71.41 5.88
C VAL A 250 30.34 -71.93 7.08
N LEU A 251 30.34 -71.22 8.22
CA LEU A 251 29.64 -71.66 9.44
C LEU A 251 28.11 -71.63 9.34
N MET A 252 27.57 -70.79 8.44
CA MET A 252 26.12 -70.60 8.27
C MET A 252 25.51 -71.53 7.21
N GLN A 253 26.34 -72.32 6.52
CA GLN A 253 25.85 -73.27 5.53
C GLN A 253 25.19 -74.48 6.21
N LYS A 254 24.02 -74.87 5.68
CA LYS A 254 23.36 -76.12 6.05
C LYS A 254 23.92 -77.23 5.16
N PRO A 255 24.28 -78.41 5.69
CA PRO A 255 24.76 -79.51 4.86
C PRO A 255 23.69 -79.90 3.85
N GLY A 256 24.11 -80.02 2.58
CA GLY A 256 23.30 -80.59 1.50
C GLY A 256 23.32 -82.11 1.52
#